data_AF-A0A4R5MJW4-F1
#
_entry.id   AF-A0A4R5MJW4-F1
#
_cell.length_a   1.000
_cell.length_b   1.000
_cell.length_c   1.000
_cell.angle_alpha   90.00
_cell.angle_beta   90.00
_cell.angle_gamma   90.00
#
_symmetry.space_group_name_H-M   'P 1'
#
loop_
_entity.id
_entity.type
_entity.pdbx_description
1 polymer ?
#
loop_
_entity_poly.entity_id
_entity_poly.type
_entity_poly.pdbx_seq_one_letter_code
_entity_poly.pdbx_strand_id
1 'polypeptide(L)'
;MKAPSYLFIALLFFISCKKDPSKIDGEKNNKSSEKKITSFKLTNFKPESVGNINESEKKIVLRVIATSVNINSLTSVISISDKATISSENTKDGTNSSSHSLPYSTSYVVTAEDGSTATYNVVIDSYVQPGTPVYN
;
A
#
# COMPACT_ATOMS: atom_id res chain seq x y z
N MET A 1 7.35 -24.77 49.83
CA MET A 1 5.88 -24.81 50.02
C MET A 1 5.57 -24.51 51.48
N LYS A 2 5.00 -23.33 51.76
CA LYS A 2 4.50 -22.93 53.07
C LYS A 2 3.27 -22.05 52.81
N ALA A 3 2.12 -22.47 53.32
CA ALA A 3 0.94 -21.63 53.47
C ALA A 3 0.56 -21.63 54.94
N PRO A 4 0.08 -20.48 55.45
CA PRO A 4 -1.00 -20.47 56.43
C PRO A 4 -2.11 -19.55 55.90
N SER A 5 -3.33 -20.06 55.66
CA SER A 5 -4.37 -20.33 56.66
C SER A 5 -4.73 -19.09 57.47
N TYR A 6 -5.70 -18.33 56.93
CA TYR A 6 -6.54 -17.45 57.75
C TYR A 6 -8.01 -17.83 57.58
N LEU A 7 -8.58 -18.00 58.75
CA LEU A 7 -9.90 -18.43 59.15
C LEU A 7 -10.81 -17.20 59.28
N PHE A 8 -12.08 -17.35 58.92
CA PHE A 8 -13.24 -16.51 59.26
C PHE A 8 -13.35 -15.09 58.67
N ILE A 9 -14.27 -14.92 57.71
CA ILE A 9 -15.50 -14.13 57.90
C ILE A 9 -16.52 -14.60 56.86
N ALA A 10 -17.55 -15.28 57.36
CA ALA A 10 -18.78 -15.50 56.63
C ALA A 10 -19.60 -14.20 56.72
N LEU A 11 -19.75 -13.51 55.59
CA LEU A 11 -20.84 -12.55 55.40
C LEU A 11 -21.51 -12.90 54.07
N LEU A 12 -22.54 -13.73 54.15
CA LEU A 12 -23.48 -13.99 53.07
C LEU A 12 -24.32 -12.73 52.83
N PHE A 13 -23.80 -11.81 52.02
CA PHE A 13 -24.64 -10.84 51.33
C PHE A 13 -25.15 -11.49 50.05
N PHE A 14 -26.39 -12.01 50.11
CA PHE A 14 -27.18 -12.33 48.93
C PHE A 14 -27.52 -11.03 48.19
N ILE A 15 -26.62 -10.59 47.31
CA ILE A 15 -26.97 -9.65 46.26
C ILE A 15 -27.38 -10.50 45.05
N SER A 16 -28.65 -10.90 45.05
CA SER A 16 -29.37 -11.14 43.81
C SER A 16 -29.40 -9.83 43.03
N CYS A 17 -28.44 -9.64 42.14
CA CYS A 17 -28.54 -8.71 41.02
C CYS A 17 -28.28 -9.51 39.75
N LYS A 18 -29.36 -9.92 39.07
CA LYS A 18 -29.32 -10.04 37.62
C LYS A 18 -29.18 -8.63 37.06
N LYS A 19 -27.95 -8.21 36.81
CA LYS A 19 -27.66 -7.12 35.88
C LYS A 19 -26.39 -7.51 35.16
N ASP A 20 -26.55 -7.61 33.85
CA ASP A 20 -25.62 -8.16 32.88
C ASP A 20 -24.18 -7.69 33.15
N PRO A 21 -23.16 -8.55 32.91
CA PRO A 21 -21.79 -8.07 32.88
C PRO A 21 -21.77 -6.88 31.94
N SER A 22 -21.46 -5.72 32.49
CA SER A 22 -21.17 -4.50 31.75
C SER A 22 -20.47 -4.91 30.48
N LYS A 23 -21.15 -4.74 29.34
CA LYS A 23 -20.51 -4.84 28.04
C LYS A 23 -19.25 -4.01 28.16
N ILE A 24 -18.09 -4.63 28.01
CA ILE A 24 -16.90 -3.93 27.56
C ILE A 24 -17.33 -3.44 26.18
N ASP A 25 -17.84 -2.21 26.17
CA ASP A 25 -18.06 -1.40 25.00
C ASP A 25 -16.71 -1.28 24.33
N GLY A 26 -16.45 -2.25 23.44
CA GLY A 26 -15.31 -2.25 22.56
C GLY A 26 -15.27 -0.88 21.88
N GLU A 27 -14.21 -0.15 22.16
CA GLU A 27 -13.87 1.11 21.53
C GLU A 27 -13.85 0.85 20.02
N LYS A 28 -14.98 1.14 19.35
CA LYS A 28 -15.09 1.10 17.90
C LYS A 28 -14.26 2.26 17.40
N ASN A 29 -12.96 2.02 17.31
CA ASN A 29 -12.00 2.96 16.82
C ASN A 29 -12.40 3.32 15.39
N ASN A 30 -12.90 4.54 15.18
CA ASN A 30 -13.38 5.04 13.88
C ASN A 30 -12.18 5.44 13.00
N LYS A 31 -11.26 4.50 12.82
CA LYS A 31 -10.10 4.66 11.96
C LYS A 31 -10.52 4.61 10.50
N SER A 32 -9.85 5.42 9.68
CA SER A 32 -10.05 5.40 8.24
C SER A 32 -9.67 4.04 7.65
N SER A 33 -10.50 3.53 6.74
CA SER A 33 -10.24 2.34 5.93
C SER A 33 -9.72 2.67 4.53
N GLU A 34 -9.49 3.95 4.23
CA GLU A 34 -8.99 4.44 2.95
C GLU A 34 -7.50 4.10 2.77
N LYS A 35 -7.20 3.46 1.64
CA LYS A 35 -5.89 2.88 1.29
C LYS A 35 -5.64 2.99 -0.22
N LYS A 36 -5.80 4.20 -0.74
CA LYS A 36 -5.66 4.50 -2.16
C LYS A 36 -4.30 5.12 -2.48
N ILE A 37 -3.78 4.83 -3.67
CA ILE A 37 -2.79 5.70 -4.31
C ILE A 37 -3.59 6.70 -5.14
N THR A 38 -3.42 7.98 -4.87
CA THR A 38 -4.18 9.07 -5.50
C THR A 38 -3.37 9.78 -6.60
N SER A 39 -2.04 9.66 -6.58
CA SER A 39 -1.16 10.12 -7.64
C SER A 39 0.14 9.30 -7.63
N PHE A 40 0.67 9.02 -8.82
CA PHE A 40 2.00 8.45 -9.00
C PHE A 40 2.66 9.11 -10.21
N LYS A 41 3.86 9.67 -10.03
CA LYS A 41 4.58 10.38 -11.10
C LYS A 41 6.05 10.03 -11.08
N LEU A 42 6.69 9.96 -12.24
CA LEU A 42 8.16 9.92 -12.37
C LEU A 42 8.66 11.32 -12.74
N THR A 43 9.52 11.88 -11.90
CA THR A 43 9.99 13.27 -12.02
C THR A 43 11.30 13.40 -12.80
N ASN A 44 12.05 12.30 -12.91
CA ASN A 44 13.33 12.24 -13.62
C ASN A 44 13.20 11.93 -15.13
N PHE A 45 11.99 12.00 -15.70
CA PHE A 45 11.75 11.93 -17.15
C PHE A 45 11.26 13.27 -17.71
N LYS A 46 11.49 13.46 -19.01
CA LYS A 46 10.98 14.60 -19.78
C LYS A 46 10.36 14.09 -21.09
N PRO A 47 9.05 14.34 -21.34
CA PRO A 47 8.08 14.91 -20.40
C PRO A 47 7.92 14.04 -19.13
N GLU A 48 7.44 14.63 -18.04
CA GLU A 48 7.13 13.86 -16.82
C GLU A 48 6.10 12.77 -17.13
N SER A 49 6.30 11.58 -16.56
CA SER A 49 5.35 10.47 -16.74
C SER A 49 4.39 10.42 -15.56
N VAL A 50 3.11 10.65 -15.83
CA VAL A 50 2.02 10.52 -14.85
C VAL A 50 1.39 9.15 -14.99
N GLY A 51 1.27 8.43 -13.88
CA GLY A 51 0.65 7.10 -13.86
C GLY A 51 -0.85 7.15 -14.07
N ASN A 52 -1.33 6.28 -14.97
CA ASN A 52 -2.75 5.97 -15.08
C ASN A 52 -3.11 4.95 -13.98
N ILE A 53 -3.93 5.37 -13.02
CA ILE A 53 -4.32 4.57 -11.86
C ILE A 53 -5.66 3.90 -12.15
N ASN A 54 -5.65 2.57 -12.22
CA ASN A 54 -6.84 1.73 -12.20
C ASN A 54 -7.07 1.23 -10.77
N GLU A 55 -7.98 1.91 -10.06
CA GLU A 55 -8.28 1.62 -8.66
C GLU A 55 -8.93 0.24 -8.47
N SER A 56 -9.78 -0.20 -9.40
CA SER A 56 -10.42 -1.53 -9.32
C SER A 56 -9.42 -2.67 -9.46
N GLU A 57 -8.43 -2.54 -10.35
CA GLU A 57 -7.41 -3.55 -10.58
C GLU A 57 -6.18 -3.38 -9.66
N LYS A 58 -6.13 -2.28 -8.90
CA LYS A 58 -4.94 -1.87 -8.13
C LYS A 58 -3.69 -1.87 -9.01
N LYS A 59 -3.83 -1.29 -10.21
CA LYS A 59 -2.77 -1.26 -11.22
C LYS A 59 -2.46 0.18 -11.61
N ILE A 60 -1.19 0.51 -11.72
CA ILE A 60 -0.73 1.83 -12.16
C ILE A 60 0.17 1.64 -13.37
N VAL A 61 -0.12 2.31 -14.48
CA VAL A 61 0.69 2.23 -15.70
C VAL A 61 1.34 3.58 -15.98
N LEU A 62 2.67 3.60 -16.03
CA LEU A 62 3.47 4.75 -16.45
C LEU A 62 4.03 4.50 -17.84
N ARG A 63 3.79 5.44 -18.76
CA ARG A 63 4.38 5.38 -20.10
C ARG A 63 5.57 6.32 -20.17
N VAL A 64 6.70 5.81 -20.63
CA VAL A 64 7.93 6.60 -20.82
C VAL A 64 8.43 6.44 -22.25
N ILE A 65 8.89 7.55 -22.84
CA ILE A 65 9.53 7.56 -24.15
C ILE A 65 11.03 7.51 -23.91
N ALA A 66 11.61 6.31 -23.97
CA ALA A 66 13.04 6.10 -23.78
C ALA A 66 13.47 4.79 -24.46
N THR A 67 14.70 4.78 -24.99
CA THR A 67 15.34 3.56 -25.53
C THR A 67 15.74 2.57 -24.44
N SER A 68 16.02 3.07 -23.23
CA SER A 68 16.26 2.28 -22.04
C SER A 68 15.88 3.06 -20.78
N VAL A 69 15.48 2.34 -19.74
CA VAL A 69 15.13 2.91 -18.44
C VAL A 69 16.03 2.29 -17.38
N ASN A 70 16.87 3.10 -16.73
CA ASN A 70 17.63 2.65 -15.57
C ASN A 70 16.73 2.67 -14.33
N ILE A 71 16.16 1.51 -14.00
CA ILE A 71 15.22 1.34 -12.88
C ILE A 71 15.78 1.75 -11.52
N ASN A 72 17.09 1.63 -11.30
CA ASN A 72 17.72 1.97 -10.02
C ASN A 72 17.87 3.48 -9.81
N SER A 73 17.65 4.27 -10.87
CA SER A 73 17.77 5.73 -10.84
C SER A 73 16.42 6.45 -10.85
N LEU A 74 15.32 5.70 -10.78
CA LEU A 74 13.98 6.26 -10.87
C LEU A 74 13.62 7.05 -9.62
N THR A 75 13.12 8.26 -9.83
CA THR A 75 12.57 9.10 -8.77
C THR A 75 11.08 9.25 -8.99
N SER A 76 10.30 8.80 -8.02
CA SER A 76 8.84 8.93 -8.04
C SER A 76 8.34 9.90 -6.97
N VAL A 77 7.20 10.52 -7.25
CA VAL A 77 6.39 11.25 -6.28
C VAL A 77 5.05 10.54 -6.19
N ILE A 78 4.70 10.09 -4.98
CA ILE A 78 3.52 9.28 -4.71
C ILE A 78 2.65 10.03 -3.70
N SER A 79 1.34 10.11 -3.98
CA SER A 79 0.34 10.58 -3.03
C SER A 79 -0.61 9.44 -2.69
N ILE A 80 -0.98 9.33 -1.42
CA ILE A 80 -1.85 8.28 -0.88
C ILE A 80 -3.00 8.89 -0.10
N SER A 81 -4.00 8.08 0.26
CA SER A 81 -5.09 8.47 1.17
C SER A 81 -4.56 9.08 2.47
N ASP A 82 -5.30 10.03 3.02
CA ASP A 82 -4.96 10.65 4.31
C ASP A 82 -4.82 9.60 5.40
N LYS A 83 -3.78 9.77 6.24
CA LYS A 83 -3.39 8.88 7.35
C LYS A 83 -2.97 7.46 6.95
N ALA A 84 -2.99 7.12 5.66
CA ALA A 84 -2.41 5.87 5.20
C ALA A 84 -0.87 5.95 5.26
N THR A 85 -0.24 4.79 5.23
CA THR A 85 1.20 4.64 5.04
C THR A 85 1.45 3.77 3.81
N ILE A 86 2.65 3.88 3.23
CA ILE A 86 3.03 3.12 2.04
C ILE A 86 4.41 2.49 2.23
N SER A 87 4.53 1.23 1.82
CA SER A 87 5.80 0.53 1.68
C SER A 87 5.95 0.00 0.25
N SER A 88 7.19 -0.19 -0.21
CA SER A 88 7.48 -0.75 -1.53
C SER A 88 8.21 -2.09 -1.39
N GLU A 89 7.76 -3.08 -2.15
CA GLU A 89 8.47 -4.33 -2.36
C GLU A 89 8.89 -4.40 -3.83
N ASN A 90 10.21 -4.41 -4.06
CA ASN A 90 10.76 -4.49 -5.41
C ASN A 90 10.80 -5.96 -5.85
N THR A 91 9.94 -6.33 -6.79
CA THR A 91 10.03 -7.61 -7.50
C THR A 91 10.77 -7.40 -8.81
N LYS A 92 12.02 -7.88 -8.92
CA LYS A 92 12.73 -7.90 -10.21
C LYS A 92 12.22 -9.09 -11.04
N ASP A 93 11.12 -8.91 -11.76
CA ASP A 93 10.84 -9.76 -12.93
C ASP A 93 11.36 -9.03 -14.17
N GLY A 94 12.55 -9.42 -14.63
CA GLY A 94 13.23 -8.71 -15.72
C GLY A 94 14.43 -9.45 -16.24
N THR A 95 14.21 -10.60 -16.88
CA THR A 95 15.20 -11.21 -17.77
C THR A 95 15.21 -10.42 -19.07
N ASN A 96 16.35 -9.77 -19.37
CA ASN A 96 16.60 -9.10 -20.64
C ASN A 96 16.31 -10.02 -21.83
N SER A 97 15.60 -9.57 -22.86
CA SER A 97 16.06 -9.69 -24.25
C SER A 97 15.09 -9.03 -25.23
N SER A 98 15.64 -8.19 -26.09
CA SER A 98 15.17 -7.93 -27.47
C SER A 98 13.81 -7.24 -27.63
N SER A 99 13.83 -6.01 -28.18
CA SER A 99 12.71 -5.28 -28.81
C SER A 99 11.31 -5.83 -28.52
N HIS A 100 10.70 -5.32 -27.44
CA HIS A 100 9.26 -5.24 -27.09
C HIS A 100 9.09 -5.46 -25.57
N SER A 101 9.27 -4.37 -24.82
CA SER A 101 8.72 -4.06 -23.48
C SER A 101 8.23 -5.25 -22.64
N LEU A 102 9.03 -5.69 -21.66
CA LEU A 102 8.49 -6.34 -20.47
C LEU A 102 8.31 -5.26 -19.39
N PRO A 103 7.15 -5.18 -18.73
CA PRO A 103 6.91 -4.17 -17.72
C PRO A 103 7.78 -4.43 -16.49
N TYR A 104 8.61 -3.45 -16.11
CA TYR A 104 9.14 -3.43 -14.75
C TYR A 104 7.96 -3.26 -13.79
N SER A 105 7.77 -4.22 -12.88
CA SER A 105 6.72 -4.18 -11.87
C SER A 105 7.28 -3.90 -10.47
N THR A 106 6.76 -2.88 -9.80
CA THR A 106 6.98 -2.67 -8.36
C THR A 106 5.67 -2.82 -7.63
N SER A 107 5.66 -3.62 -6.57
CA SER A 107 4.51 -3.71 -5.67
C SER A 107 4.59 -2.63 -4.59
N TYR A 108 3.51 -1.89 -4.40
CA TYR A 108 3.37 -0.94 -3.31
C TYR A 108 2.22 -1.34 -2.40
N VAL A 109 2.48 -1.48 -1.10
CA VAL A 109 1.45 -1.81 -0.11
C VAL A 109 1.03 -0.54 0.60
N VAL A 110 -0.23 -0.13 0.42
CA VAL A 110 -0.84 0.97 1.16
C VAL A 110 -1.57 0.40 2.36
N THR A 111 -1.21 0.84 3.56
CA THR A 111 -1.84 0.45 4.82
C THR A 111 -2.70 1.60 5.33
N ALA A 112 -4.00 1.38 5.47
CA ALA A 112 -4.94 2.36 6.04
C ALA A 112 -4.69 2.56 7.54
N GLU A 113 -5.30 3.59 8.12
CA GLU A 113 -5.24 3.87 9.56
C GLU A 113 -5.80 2.70 10.40
N ASP A 114 -6.83 2.01 9.88
CA ASP A 114 -7.46 0.83 10.48
C ASP A 114 -6.59 -0.45 10.41
N GLY A 115 -5.45 -0.39 9.72
CA GLY A 115 -4.52 -1.51 9.52
C GLY A 115 -4.85 -2.40 8.33
N SER A 116 -5.96 -2.18 7.62
CA SER A 116 -6.26 -2.89 6.38
C SER A 116 -5.31 -2.46 5.24
N THR A 117 -5.00 -3.36 4.32
CA THR A 117 -3.99 -3.14 3.28
C THR A 117 -4.53 -3.29 1.86
N ALA A 118 -3.87 -2.62 0.91
CA ALA A 118 -4.11 -2.76 -0.52
C ALA A 118 -2.76 -2.76 -1.26
N THR A 119 -2.55 -3.74 -2.13
CA THR A 119 -1.32 -3.87 -2.91
C THR A 119 -1.55 -3.36 -4.33
N TYR A 120 -0.76 -2.37 -4.74
CA TYR A 120 -0.75 -1.81 -6.08
C TYR A 120 0.41 -2.37 -6.90
N ASN A 121 0.13 -2.80 -8.12
CA ASN A 121 1.13 -3.17 -9.10
C ASN A 121 1.42 -1.99 -10.00
N VAL A 122 2.62 -1.42 -9.88
CA VAL A 122 3.10 -0.32 -10.73
C VAL A 122 3.90 -0.89 -11.88
N VAL A 123 3.47 -0.59 -13.10
CA VAL A 123 4.07 -1.04 -14.35
C VAL A 123 4.65 0.15 -15.09
N ILE A 124 5.91 0.04 -15.49
CA ILE A 124 6.54 0.98 -16.43
C ILE A 124 6.56 0.37 -17.82
N ASP A 125 5.86 1.00 -18.75
CA ASP A 125 5.84 0.64 -20.15
C ASP A 125 6.70 1.63 -20.95
N SER A 126 7.84 1.16 -21.44
CA SER A 126 8.76 1.96 -22.24
C SER A 126 8.52 1.73 -23.73
N TYR A 127 8.36 2.80 -24.49
CA TYR A 127 8.29 2.73 -25.95
C TYR A 127 9.38 3.60 -26.60
N VAL A 128 9.96 3.08 -27.68
CA VAL A 128 10.86 3.82 -28.56
C VAL A 128 10.02 4.44 -29.65
N GLN A 129 9.91 5.76 -29.69
CA GLN A 129 9.25 6.44 -30.81
C GLN A 129 9.98 6.06 -32.11
N PRO A 130 9.28 5.55 -33.15
CA PRO A 130 9.89 5.34 -34.44
C PRO A 130 10.44 6.69 -34.93
N GLY A 131 11.71 6.70 -35.31
CA GLY A 131 12.45 7.91 -35.60
C GLY A 131 11.67 8.84 -36.54
N THR A 132 11.72 10.13 -36.25
CA THR A 132 11.23 11.17 -37.17
C THR A 132 11.84 10.90 -38.54
N PRO A 133 11.05 10.72 -39.63
CA PRO A 133 11.62 10.61 -40.95
C PRO A 133 12.38 11.91 -41.23
N VAL A 134 13.70 11.82 -41.39
CA VAL A 134 14.52 12.90 -41.90
C VAL A 134 14.23 12.94 -43.39
N TYR A 135 13.41 13.90 -43.83
CA TYR A 135 13.30 14.22 -45.25
C TYR A 135 14.56 15.02 -45.60
N ASN A 136 15.51 14.35 -46.25
CA ASN A 136 16.67 14.98 -46.88
C ASN A 136 16.25 15.79 -48.10
#